data_AF-A0A7K3PWL9-F1
#
_entry.id   AF-A0A7K3PWL9-F1
#
_cell.length_a   1.000
_cell.length_b   1.000
_cell.length_c   1.000
_cell.angle_alpha   90.00
_cell.angle_beta   90.00
_cell.angle_gamma   90.00
#
_symmetry.space_group_name_H-M   'P 1'
#
loop_
_entity.id
_entity.type
_entity.pdbx_description
1 polymer ?
#
loop_
_entity_poly.entity_id
_entity_poly.type
_entity_poly.pdbx_seq_one_letter_code
_entity_poly.pdbx_strand_id
1 'polypeptide(L)'
;MPLSAHAAPFAQLALANITREYPNFPAHLITSADERPEPRSLHPAFYGAYDWHSSVHMHWLLVRLLRRHGGTPALPDTEAAVAVLDRHLTPDHLATEAAYLRDRPSFERPYGWAWLLALAAECRAHGGAEGERWARALGPAV
;
A
#
# COMPACT_ATOMS: atom_id res chain seq x y z
N MET A 1 -25.12 -4.33 -2.78
CA MET A 1 -25.06 -3.19 -1.83
C MET A 1 -24.46 -1.99 -2.55
N PRO A 2 -24.97 -0.75 -2.39
CA PRO A 2 -24.33 0.39 -3.03
C PRO A 2 -23.00 0.64 -2.31
N LEU A 3 -21.89 0.27 -2.95
CA LEU A 3 -20.52 0.45 -2.45
C LEU A 3 -20.25 1.92 -2.03
N SER A 4 -20.98 2.87 -2.62
CA SER A 4 -20.92 4.30 -2.26
C SER A 4 -21.30 4.58 -0.80
N ALA A 5 -22.23 3.84 -0.21
CA ALA A 5 -22.65 4.07 1.19
C ALA A 5 -21.54 3.73 2.20
N HIS A 6 -20.52 2.96 1.77
CA HIS A 6 -19.42 2.51 2.63
C HIS A 6 -18.07 3.12 2.25
N ALA A 7 -18.01 4.07 1.30
CA ALA A 7 -16.76 4.63 0.83
C ALA A 7 -15.95 5.30 1.96
N ALA A 8 -16.57 6.22 2.72
CA ALA A 8 -15.93 6.86 3.88
C ALA A 8 -15.48 5.87 4.97
N PRO A 9 -16.32 4.96 5.51
CA PRO A 9 -15.88 4.02 6.55
C PRO A 9 -14.80 3.03 6.05
N PHE A 10 -14.81 2.63 4.78
CA PHE A 10 -13.73 1.82 4.22
C PHE A 10 -12.43 2.59 4.05
N ALA A 11 -12.48 3.87 3.66
CA ALA A 11 -11.29 4.72 3.59
C ALA A 11 -10.67 4.91 4.99
N GLN A 12 -11.51 5.15 6.02
CA GLN A 12 -11.06 5.23 7.42
C GLN A 12 -10.45 3.93 7.90
N LEU A 13 -11.05 2.78 7.58
CA LEU A 13 -10.51 1.47 7.93
C LEU A 13 -9.16 1.24 7.25
N ALA A 14 -9.05 1.53 5.96
CA ALA A 14 -7.81 1.39 5.21
C ALA A 14 -6.70 2.26 5.83
N LEU A 15 -6.99 3.54 6.09
CA LEU A 15 -6.05 4.46 6.74
C LEU A 15 -5.58 3.97 8.10
N ALA A 16 -6.51 3.56 8.96
CA ALA A 16 -6.18 3.06 10.29
C ALA A 16 -5.29 1.80 10.26
N ASN A 17 -5.46 0.95 9.24
CA ASN A 17 -4.64 -0.25 9.07
C ASN A 17 -3.25 0.11 8.54
N ILE A 18 -3.16 0.82 7.40
CA ILE A 18 -1.87 1.06 6.74
C ILE A 18 -0.90 1.91 7.55
N THR A 19 -1.38 2.69 8.54
CA THR A 19 -0.50 3.45 9.44
C THR A 19 -0.18 2.76 10.77
N ARG A 20 -0.82 1.62 11.07
CA ARG A 20 -0.60 0.85 12.31
C ARG A 20 0.46 -0.22 12.11
N GLU A 21 1.57 -0.09 12.82
CA GLU A 21 2.73 -0.98 12.68
C GLU A 21 2.61 -2.29 13.47
N TYR A 22 1.88 -2.32 14.59
CA TYR A 22 1.74 -3.54 15.42
C TYR A 22 0.28 -3.79 15.81
N PRO A 23 -0.14 -5.06 15.94
CA PRO A 23 0.62 -6.30 15.66
C PRO A 23 0.87 -6.52 14.16
N ASN A 24 1.99 -7.16 13.83
CA ASN A 24 2.39 -7.46 12.45
C ASN A 24 3.03 -8.85 12.33
N PHE A 25 2.72 -9.53 11.23
CA PHE A 25 3.23 -10.82 10.80
C PHE A 25 3.99 -10.62 9.47
N PRO A 26 5.32 -10.35 9.52
CA PRO A 26 6.07 -9.95 8.34
C PRO A 26 6.33 -11.08 7.33
N ALA A 27 6.03 -12.34 7.70
CA ALA A 27 6.34 -13.54 6.89
C ALA A 27 7.80 -13.58 6.38
N HIS A 28 8.72 -12.97 7.14
CA HIS A 28 10.13 -12.87 6.83
C HIS A 28 10.88 -14.13 7.31
N LEU A 29 11.58 -14.81 6.40
CA LEU A 29 12.48 -15.89 6.77
C LEU A 29 13.76 -15.30 7.36
N ILE A 30 13.98 -15.54 8.65
CA ILE A 30 15.21 -15.16 9.36
C ILE A 30 16.30 -16.18 9.02
N THR A 31 17.40 -15.74 8.42
CA THR A 31 18.50 -16.63 7.99
C THR A 31 19.75 -16.57 8.88
N SER A 32 19.84 -15.56 9.74
CA SER A 32 20.97 -15.34 10.64
C SER A 32 20.53 -14.72 11.97
N ALA A 33 21.37 -14.88 13.01
CA ALA A 33 21.08 -14.30 14.33
C ALA A 33 21.20 -12.77 14.38
N ASP A 34 21.82 -12.16 13.37
CA ASP A 34 22.03 -10.71 13.28
C ASP A 34 20.83 -9.98 12.64
N GLU A 35 19.89 -10.72 12.05
CA GLU A 35 18.68 -10.15 11.46
C GLU A 35 17.69 -9.68 12.53
N ARG A 36 17.29 -8.41 12.41
CA ARG A 36 16.27 -7.76 13.25
C ARG A 36 15.12 -7.27 12.35
N PRO A 37 14.14 -8.14 12.06
CA PRO A 37 13.08 -7.83 11.08
C PRO A 37 12.01 -6.92 11.69
N GLU A 38 12.31 -5.63 11.81
CA GLU A 38 11.30 -4.62 12.16
C GLU A 38 10.41 -4.34 10.93
N PRO A 39 9.06 -4.38 11.05
CA PRO A 39 8.15 -4.25 9.90
C PRO A 39 8.45 -3.02 9.04
N ARG A 40 8.68 -1.86 9.67
CA ARG A 40 8.99 -0.61 8.97
C ARG A 40 10.36 -0.58 8.31
N SER A 41 11.34 -1.29 8.86
CA SER A 41 12.66 -1.41 8.23
C SER A 41 12.64 -2.35 7.03
N LEU A 42 11.87 -3.45 7.11
CA LEU A 42 11.71 -4.38 5.99
C LEU A 42 10.89 -3.78 4.85
N HIS A 43 9.79 -3.12 5.20
CA HIS A 43 8.75 -2.73 4.26
C HIS A 43 8.28 -1.29 4.48
N PRO A 44 9.10 -0.26 4.25
CA PRO A 44 8.78 1.12 4.62
C PRO A 44 7.53 1.69 3.91
N ALA A 45 7.13 1.16 2.75
CA ALA A 45 5.87 1.53 2.11
C ALA A 45 4.68 0.74 2.67
N PHE A 46 4.91 -0.51 3.06
CA PHE A 46 3.87 -1.50 3.38
C PHE A 46 4.01 -2.09 4.79
N TYR A 47 4.55 -1.32 5.73
CA TYR A 47 4.82 -1.76 7.10
C TYR A 47 3.57 -1.94 7.95
N GLY A 48 2.51 -1.20 7.62
CA GLY A 48 1.28 -1.22 8.38
C GLY A 48 0.42 -2.44 8.06
N ALA A 49 -0.74 -2.51 8.72
CA ALA A 49 -1.65 -3.65 8.70
C ALA A 49 -1.03 -4.91 9.33
N TYR A 50 -1.77 -6.02 9.27
CA TYR A 50 -1.35 -7.27 9.87
C TYR A 50 -0.18 -7.93 9.12
N ASP A 51 -0.13 -7.84 7.80
CA ASP A 51 0.96 -8.37 6.97
C ASP A 51 1.15 -7.51 5.70
N TRP A 52 2.23 -7.79 4.97
CA TRP A 52 2.63 -7.02 3.79
C TRP A 52 1.54 -6.97 2.72
N HIS A 53 0.97 -8.12 2.32
CA HIS A 53 -0.04 -8.11 1.26
C HIS A 53 -1.33 -7.41 1.69
N SER A 54 -1.71 -7.50 2.97
CA SER A 54 -2.88 -6.80 3.49
C SER A 54 -2.66 -5.30 3.44
N SER A 55 -1.45 -4.85 3.74
CA SER A 55 -1.04 -3.46 3.59
C SER A 55 -1.18 -3.01 2.13
N VAL A 56 -0.60 -3.74 1.18
CA VAL A 56 -0.68 -3.42 -0.26
C VAL A 56 -2.13 -3.40 -0.75
N HIS A 57 -2.95 -4.36 -0.34
CA HIS A 57 -4.38 -4.41 -0.66
C HIS A 57 -5.15 -3.21 -0.08
N MET A 58 -4.86 -2.78 1.16
CA MET A 58 -5.51 -1.61 1.75
C MET A 58 -5.07 -0.30 1.09
N HIS A 59 -3.81 -0.19 0.65
CA HIS A 59 -3.37 0.92 -0.21
C HIS A 59 -4.15 0.93 -1.53
N TRP A 60 -4.31 -0.25 -2.18
CA TRP A 60 -5.10 -0.36 -3.40
C TRP A 60 -6.55 0.07 -3.16
N LEU A 61 -7.17 -0.39 -2.07
CA LEU A 61 -8.53 -0.02 -1.69
C LEU A 61 -8.65 1.50 -1.54
N LEU A 62 -7.68 2.14 -0.87
CA LEU A 62 -7.69 3.58 -0.67
C LEU A 62 -7.61 4.35 -1.99
N VAL A 63 -6.70 3.97 -2.90
CA VAL A 63 -6.60 4.57 -4.24
C VAL A 63 -7.87 4.33 -5.07
N ARG A 64 -8.45 3.13 -4.98
CA ARG A 64 -9.72 2.75 -5.64
C ARG A 64 -10.88 3.65 -5.16
N LEU A 65 -10.97 3.90 -3.85
CA LEU A 65 -11.98 4.75 -3.24
C LEU A 65 -11.79 6.22 -3.64
N LEU A 66 -10.56 6.72 -3.61
CA LEU A 66 -10.22 8.07 -4.07
C LEU A 66 -10.65 8.27 -5.53
N ARG A 67 -10.30 7.34 -6.42
CA ARG A 67 -10.65 7.44 -7.84
C ARG A 67 -12.15 7.42 -8.08
N ARG A 68 -12.90 6.58 -7.36
CA ARG A 68 -14.33 6.34 -7.64
C ARG A 68 -15.27 7.27 -6.88
N HIS A 69 -14.84 7.79 -5.73
CA HIS A 69 -15.71 8.51 -4.80
C HIS A 69 -15.09 9.78 -4.23
N GLY A 70 -13.79 10.03 -4.46
CA GLY A 70 -13.12 11.22 -3.95
C GLY A 70 -13.78 12.52 -4.42
N GLY A 71 -14.00 13.44 -3.49
CA GLY A 71 -14.67 14.72 -3.76
C GLY A 71 -16.18 14.61 -3.98
N THR A 72 -16.77 13.41 -3.86
CA THR A 72 -18.22 13.22 -3.88
C THR A 72 -18.79 13.21 -2.46
N PRO A 73 -20.12 13.33 -2.26
CA PRO A 73 -20.72 13.21 -0.93
C PRO A 73 -20.44 11.87 -0.23
N ALA A 74 -20.08 10.82 -0.97
CA ALA A 74 -19.73 9.52 -0.41
C ALA A 74 -18.32 9.49 0.22
N LEU A 75 -17.41 10.36 -0.23
CA LEU A 75 -16.05 10.54 0.30
C LEU A 75 -15.59 11.99 0.06
N PRO A 76 -16.13 12.95 0.84
CA PRO A 76 -15.85 14.37 0.63
C PRO A 76 -14.45 14.76 1.10
N ASP A 77 -13.96 14.14 2.17
CA ASP A 77 -12.61 14.37 2.70
C ASP A 77 -11.65 13.30 2.16
N THR A 78 -10.61 13.78 1.48
CA THR A 78 -9.59 12.95 0.83
C THR A 78 -8.17 13.31 1.24
N GLU A 79 -7.98 14.41 1.96
CA GLU A 79 -6.65 14.99 2.23
C GLU A 79 -5.80 14.04 3.07
N ALA A 80 -6.38 13.45 4.13
CA ALA A 80 -5.70 12.48 4.96
C ALA A 80 -5.27 11.23 4.17
N ALA A 81 -6.09 10.79 3.21
CA ALA A 81 -5.78 9.63 2.38
C ALA A 81 -4.61 9.93 1.43
N VAL A 82 -4.65 11.06 0.73
CA VAL A 82 -3.59 11.51 -0.16
C VAL A 82 -2.27 11.70 0.61
N ALA A 83 -2.31 12.36 1.76
CA ALA A 83 -1.11 12.61 2.57
C ALA A 83 -0.44 11.31 3.06
N VAL A 84 -1.21 10.30 3.43
CA VAL A 84 -0.65 8.99 3.82
C VAL A 84 -0.06 8.27 2.61
N LEU A 85 -0.77 8.27 1.46
CA LEU A 85 -0.25 7.69 0.21
C LEU A 85 1.04 8.37 -0.23
N ASP A 86 1.15 9.69 -0.11
CA ASP A 86 2.37 10.45 -0.43
C ASP A 86 3.54 10.11 0.48
N ARG A 87 3.27 9.89 1.77
CA ARG A 87 4.30 9.50 2.72
C ARG A 87 4.76 8.05 2.51
N HIS A 88 3.87 7.16 2.11
CA HIS A 88 4.18 5.73 1.97
C HIS A 88 4.75 5.40 0.59
N LEU A 89 4.14 5.94 -0.47
CA LEU A 89 4.47 5.63 -1.86
C LEU A 89 5.56 6.56 -2.43
N THR A 90 6.67 6.67 -1.71
CA THR A 90 7.84 7.46 -2.12
C THR A 90 8.80 6.61 -2.97
N PRO A 91 9.61 7.21 -3.86
CA PRO A 91 10.61 6.49 -4.62
C PRO A 91 11.58 5.67 -3.75
N ASP A 92 12.02 6.21 -2.61
CA ASP A 92 12.98 5.56 -1.72
C ASP A 92 12.37 4.36 -0.99
N HIS A 93 11.12 4.48 -0.53
CA HIS A 93 10.42 3.37 0.09
C HIS A 93 10.19 2.24 -0.92
N LEU A 94 9.71 2.57 -2.13
CA LEU A 94 9.46 1.55 -3.15
C LEU A 94 10.75 0.94 -3.72
N ALA A 95 11.87 1.67 -3.72
CA ALA A 95 13.17 1.08 -4.04
C ALA A 95 13.57 0.03 -3.00
N THR A 96 13.26 0.25 -1.72
CA THR A 96 13.47 -0.73 -0.64
C THR A 96 12.61 -1.97 -0.83
N GLU A 97 11.31 -1.80 -1.12
CA GLU A 97 10.41 -2.93 -1.43
C GLU A 97 10.92 -3.73 -2.64
N ALA A 98 11.32 -3.06 -3.72
CA ALA A 98 11.83 -3.70 -4.93
C ALA A 98 13.13 -4.48 -4.67
N ALA A 99 14.03 -3.94 -3.84
CA ALA A 99 15.23 -4.65 -3.42
C ALA A 99 14.90 -5.92 -2.63
N TYR A 100 13.96 -5.82 -1.69
CA TYR A 100 13.51 -6.95 -0.89
C TYR A 100 12.90 -8.07 -1.75
N LEU A 101 12.01 -7.74 -2.69
CA LEU A 101 11.37 -8.72 -3.58
C LEU A 101 12.38 -9.42 -4.51
N ARG A 102 13.41 -8.70 -4.98
CA ARG A 102 14.48 -9.27 -5.82
C ARG A 102 15.37 -10.24 -5.04
N ASP A 103 15.69 -9.90 -3.79
CA ASP A 103 16.49 -10.75 -2.91
C ASP A 103 15.70 -11.99 -2.43
N ARG A 104 14.36 -11.86 -2.34
CA ARG A 104 13.44 -12.92 -1.87
C ARG A 104 12.38 -13.26 -2.93
N PRO A 105 12.76 -13.93 -4.03
CA PRO A 105 11.88 -14.13 -5.19
C PRO A 105 10.70 -15.10 -4.96
N SER A 106 10.62 -15.75 -3.80
CA SER A 106 9.48 -16.58 -3.39
C SER A 106 8.50 -15.87 -2.45
N PHE A 107 8.90 -14.73 -1.85
CA PHE A 107 8.08 -14.01 -0.88
C PHE A 107 6.78 -13.51 -1.52
N GLU A 108 5.65 -13.81 -0.86
CA GLU A 108 4.31 -13.32 -1.21
C GLU A 108 3.84 -13.65 -2.64
N ARG A 109 4.46 -14.63 -3.30
CA ARG A 109 3.99 -15.13 -4.58
C ARG A 109 2.91 -16.21 -4.40
N PRO A 110 1.82 -16.17 -5.20
CA PRO A 110 1.51 -15.17 -6.21
C PRO A 110 0.71 -13.96 -5.68
N TYR A 111 0.08 -14.10 -4.50
CA TYR A 111 -1.03 -13.23 -4.09
C TYR A 111 -0.62 -11.79 -3.78
N GLY A 112 0.44 -11.58 -2.99
CA GLY A 112 0.89 -10.23 -2.69
C GLY A 112 1.42 -9.50 -3.94
N TRP A 113 2.08 -10.22 -4.85
CA TRP A 113 2.53 -9.64 -6.12
C TRP A 113 1.35 -9.22 -7.00
N ALA A 114 0.27 -10.00 -7.02
CA ALA A 114 -0.96 -9.63 -7.70
C ALA A 114 -1.57 -8.34 -7.13
N TRP A 115 -1.54 -8.16 -5.80
CA TRP A 115 -1.98 -6.91 -5.17
C TRP A 115 -1.08 -5.72 -5.50
N LEU A 116 0.24 -5.92 -5.57
CA LEU A 116 1.17 -4.86 -5.93
C LEU A 116 0.97 -4.39 -7.37
N LEU A 117 0.77 -5.34 -8.29
CA LEU A 117 0.40 -5.05 -9.68
C LEU A 117 -0.96 -4.34 -9.77
N ALA A 118 -1.94 -4.77 -8.99
CA ALA A 118 -3.25 -4.13 -8.92
C ALA A 118 -3.16 -2.69 -8.38
N LEU A 119 -2.34 -2.45 -7.35
CA LEU A 119 -2.08 -1.12 -6.80
C LEU A 119 -1.45 -0.21 -7.87
N ALA A 120 -0.40 -0.66 -8.55
CA ALA A 120 0.23 0.12 -9.63
C ALA A 120 -0.75 0.44 -10.76
N ALA A 121 -1.57 -0.53 -11.18
CA ALA A 121 -2.62 -0.31 -12.18
C ALA A 121 -3.68 0.69 -11.70
N GLU A 122 -4.08 0.64 -10.43
CA GLU A 122 -5.06 1.55 -9.86
C GLU A 122 -4.52 2.98 -9.72
N CYS A 123 -3.25 3.16 -9.35
CA CYS A 123 -2.58 4.48 -9.35
C CYS A 123 -2.56 5.08 -10.77
N ARG A 124 -2.23 4.28 -11.80
CA ARG A 124 -2.30 4.73 -13.20
C ARG A 124 -3.73 5.11 -13.61
N ALA A 125 -4.71 4.31 -13.19
CA ALA A 125 -6.12 4.57 -13.50
C ALA A 125 -6.68 5.79 -12.74
N HIS A 126 -6.15 6.11 -11.56
CA HIS A 126 -6.50 7.31 -10.80
C HIS A 126 -6.13 8.56 -11.60
N GLY A 127 -4.96 8.56 -12.24
CA GLY A 127 -4.51 9.66 -13.09
C GLY A 127 -4.21 10.94 -12.31
N GLY A 128 -4.06 12.05 -13.02
CA GLY A 128 -3.66 13.32 -12.42
C GLY A 128 -2.26 13.29 -11.80
N ALA A 129 -1.86 14.42 -11.20
CA ALA A 129 -0.52 14.57 -10.64
C ALA A 129 -0.23 13.57 -9.51
N GLU A 130 -1.24 13.21 -8.72
CA GLU A 130 -1.16 12.23 -7.62
C GLU A 130 -0.97 10.81 -8.12
N GLY A 131 -1.88 10.33 -8.98
CA GLY A 131 -1.84 8.98 -9.52
C GLY A 131 -0.56 8.72 -10.34
N GLU A 132 -0.12 9.69 -11.14
CA GLU A 132 1.14 9.59 -11.90
C GLU A 132 2.37 9.52 -10.99
N ARG A 133 2.38 10.28 -9.90
CA ARG A 133 3.48 10.26 -8.93
C ARG A 133 3.59 8.89 -8.27
N TRP A 134 2.50 8.36 -7.74
CA TRP A 134 2.48 7.05 -7.10
C TRP A 134 2.80 5.91 -8.08
N ALA A 135 2.23 5.95 -9.29
CA ALA A 135 2.49 4.96 -10.31
C ALA A 135 3.96 4.94 -10.74
N ARG A 136 4.60 6.12 -10.83
CA ARG A 136 6.05 6.22 -11.11
C ARG A 136 6.88 5.65 -9.97
N ALA A 137 6.52 5.95 -8.72
CA ALA A 137 7.23 5.41 -7.55
C ALA A 137 7.12 3.88 -7.46
N LEU A 138 5.98 3.29 -7.83
CA LEU A 138 5.78 1.83 -7.85
C LEU A 138 6.54 1.12 -8.98
N GLY A 139 6.94 1.83 -10.03
CA GLY A 139 7.57 1.26 -11.22
C GLY A 139 8.73 0.28 -10.99
N PRO A 140 9.66 0.51 -10.05
CA PRO A 140 10.75 -0.43 -9.77
C PRO A 140 10.30 -1.77 -9.17
N ALA A 141 9.12 -1.83 -8.58
CA ALA A 141 8.60 -2.99 -7.86
C ALA A 141 7.61 -3.84 -8.67
N VAL A 142 7.24 -3.43 -9.89
CA VAL A 142 6.25 -4.10 -10.76
C VAL A 142 6.72 -4.33 -12.19
#